data_AF-A0A9D4UQ98-F1
#
_entry.id   AF-A0A9D4UQ98-F1
#
_cell.length_a   1.000
_cell.length_b   1.000
_cell.length_c   1.000
_cell.angle_alpha   90.00
_cell.angle_beta   90.00
_cell.angle_gamma   90.00
#
_symmetry.space_group_name_H-M   'P 1'
#
loop_
_entity.id
_entity.type
_entity.pdbx_description
1 polymer ?
#
loop_
_entity_poly.entity_id
_entity_poly.type
_entity_poly.pdbx_seq_one_letter_code
_entity_poly.pdbx_strand_id
1 'polypeptide(L)'
;MIVDAIDNVGPESSSSFETTITVEEGMEIDRGYISPQFKLATIKDILSVLEKVSQLNAPLVIVAEDVLGEALATLVVNKMRGIVKVAALKAPGFGERRKALLQDIAIVTGTEFIASDLGLKPESVTIEQLGISRKVTMTNNSTTIIADAATKDEIQARIAQIKK
;
A
#
# COMPACT_ATOMS: atom_id res chain seq x y z
N MET A 1 44.61 -31.52 -10.08
CA MET A 1 43.83 -31.87 -8.87
C MET A 1 43.49 -30.55 -8.21
N ILE A 2 42.27 -29.98 -8.24
CA ILE A 2 40.89 -30.44 -8.47
C ILE A 2 40.17 -29.13 -8.91
N VAL A 3 39.75 -28.84 -10.15
CA VAL A 3 38.71 -29.39 -11.06
C VAL A 3 37.27 -29.29 -10.54
N ASP A 4 36.50 -28.45 -11.26
CA ASP A 4 35.05 -28.39 -11.50
C ASP A 4 34.02 -28.08 -10.40
N ALA A 5 33.31 -26.97 -10.62
CA ALA A 5 31.87 -26.87 -10.38
C ALA A 5 31.27 -25.82 -11.35
N ILE A 6 30.92 -26.28 -12.55
CA ILE A 6 29.97 -25.65 -13.48
C ILE A 6 28.68 -26.49 -13.45
N ASP A 7 27.55 -25.78 -13.62
CA ASP A 7 26.17 -26.23 -13.90
C ASP A 7 25.24 -26.66 -12.76
N ASN A 8 24.34 -25.75 -12.37
CA ASN A 8 22.94 -25.80 -12.86
C ASN A 8 22.13 -24.57 -12.39
N VAL A 9 22.09 -23.51 -13.19
CA VAL A 9 20.99 -22.53 -13.13
C VAL A 9 20.62 -22.14 -14.56
N GLY A 10 19.45 -22.60 -15.00
CA GLY A 10 18.73 -22.10 -16.17
C GLY A 10 17.23 -22.12 -15.88
N PRO A 11 16.40 -21.50 -16.72
CA PRO A 11 16.30 -20.05 -16.85
C PRO A 11 14.85 -19.59 -16.64
N GLU A 12 14.59 -18.58 -15.82
CA GLU A 12 13.35 -17.79 -15.95
C GLU A 12 13.66 -16.31 -15.69
N SER A 13 13.99 -15.64 -16.78
CA SER A 13 13.81 -14.20 -16.92
C SER A 13 12.32 -13.86 -16.82
N SER A 14 11.89 -13.40 -15.66
CA SER A 14 10.84 -12.37 -15.60
C SER A 14 11.52 -11.11 -15.06
N SER A 15 11.62 -10.10 -15.92
CA SER A 15 12.08 -8.77 -15.53
C SER A 15 11.04 -8.17 -14.58
N SER A 16 11.11 -8.55 -13.31
CA SER A 16 10.42 -7.86 -12.25
C SER A 16 11.14 -6.53 -12.11
N PHE A 17 10.54 -5.46 -12.63
CA PHE A 17 11.00 -4.11 -12.41
C PHE A 17 11.05 -3.86 -10.90
N GLU A 18 12.25 -4.00 -10.31
CA GLU A 18 12.52 -3.59 -8.94
C GLU A 18 12.22 -2.10 -8.83
N THR A 19 11.06 -1.79 -8.27
CA THR A 19 10.66 -0.42 -8.00
C THR A 19 11.39 -0.02 -6.73
N THR A 20 12.48 0.73 -6.87
CA THR A 20 13.23 1.29 -5.74
C THR A 20 12.35 2.31 -5.02
N ILE A 21 11.54 1.85 -4.09
CA ILE A 21 11.02 2.71 -3.03
C ILE A 21 12.22 2.96 -2.13
N THR A 22 12.61 4.22 -1.93
CA THR A 22 13.58 4.58 -0.89
C THR A 22 12.92 4.32 0.47
N VAL A 23 12.89 3.05 0.85
CA VAL A 23 12.70 2.57 2.20
C VAL A 23 14.08 2.75 2.82
N GLU A 24 14.25 3.75 3.69
CA GLU A 24 15.33 3.60 4.66
C GLU A 24 15.01 2.31 5.41
N GLU A 25 15.94 1.36 5.37
CA GLU A 25 15.76 0.04 5.96
C GLU A 25 15.15 0.18 7.37
N GLY A 26 13.91 -0.28 7.56
CA GLY A 26 13.18 -0.09 8.81
C GLY A 26 12.26 1.13 8.90
N MET A 27 11.63 1.56 7.79
CA MET A 27 10.62 2.62 7.85
C MET A 27 9.47 2.24 8.78
N GLU A 28 9.27 3.07 9.81
CA GLU A 28 8.23 2.91 10.81
C GLU A 28 7.31 4.14 10.81
N ILE A 29 6.01 3.88 10.74
CA ILE A 29 4.96 4.89 10.80
C ILE A 29 4.09 4.57 12.00
N ASP A 30 4.15 5.43 13.02
CA ASP A 30 3.22 5.40 14.15
C ASP A 30 1.95 6.18 13.80
N ARG A 31 0.79 5.57 14.07
CA ARG A 31 -0.55 6.18 13.94
C ARG A 31 -0.76 6.87 12.59
N GLY A 32 -1.00 6.07 11.56
CA GLY A 32 -1.14 6.56 10.19
C GLY A 32 -2.47 6.19 9.53
N TYR A 33 -2.83 7.02 8.55
CA TYR A 33 -3.92 6.72 7.64
C TYR A 33 -3.48 5.72 6.58
N ILE A 34 -4.37 4.82 6.18
CA ILE A 34 -4.17 3.87 5.08
C ILE A 34 -5.16 4.18 3.98
N SER A 35 -4.69 4.35 2.76
CA SER A 35 -5.56 4.63 1.63
C SER A 35 -6.45 3.43 1.27
N PRO A 36 -7.66 3.68 0.74
CA PRO A 36 -8.36 2.72 -0.09
C PRO A 36 -7.51 2.25 -1.26
N GLN A 37 -7.95 1.18 -1.91
CA GLN A 37 -7.32 0.74 -3.15
C GLN A 37 -7.33 1.88 -4.17
N PHE A 38 -6.14 2.38 -4.50
CA PHE A 38 -5.98 3.40 -5.53
C PHE A 38 -5.39 2.84 -6.81
N LYS A 39 -5.90 3.35 -7.92
CA LYS A 39 -5.22 3.26 -9.21
C LYS A 39 -4.59 4.62 -9.46
N LEU A 40 -3.32 4.76 -9.07
CA LEU A 40 -2.60 6.03 -9.22
C LEU A 40 -2.09 6.16 -10.65
N ALA A 41 -2.82 6.91 -11.47
CA ALA A 41 -2.38 7.30 -12.80
C ALA A 41 -1.71 8.67 -12.79
N THR A 42 -2.23 9.62 -12.01
CA THR A 42 -1.72 10.99 -11.93
C THR A 42 -1.64 11.48 -10.48
N ILE A 43 -0.79 12.47 -10.23
CA ILE A 43 -0.72 13.09 -8.88
C ILE A 43 -2.03 13.80 -8.51
N LYS A 44 -2.80 14.25 -9.51
CA LYS A 44 -4.08 14.94 -9.31
C LYS A 44 -5.08 14.08 -8.55
N ASP A 45 -5.06 12.77 -8.82
CA ASP A 45 -5.94 11.80 -8.18
C ASP A 45 -5.76 11.83 -6.65
N ILE A 46 -4.54 12.01 -6.16
CA ILE A 46 -4.22 11.92 -4.73
C ILE A 46 -4.01 13.28 -4.05
N LEU A 47 -4.02 14.39 -4.80
CA LEU A 47 -3.78 15.74 -4.26
C LEU A 47 -4.74 16.07 -3.11
N SER A 48 -6.04 15.81 -3.29
CA SER A 48 -7.04 16.13 -2.28
C SER A 48 -6.84 15.35 -0.98
N VAL A 49 -6.40 14.09 -1.06
CA VAL A 49 -6.09 13.26 0.10
C VAL A 49 -4.79 13.73 0.77
N LEU A 50 -3.75 14.05 -0.02
CA LEU A 50 -2.49 14.57 0.50
C LEU A 50 -2.67 15.89 1.26
N GLU A 51 -3.48 16.81 0.73
CA GLU A 51 -3.80 18.07 1.40
C GLU A 51 -4.50 17.85 2.73
N LYS A 52 -5.54 17.00 2.76
CA LYS A 52 -6.27 16.65 3.98
C LYS A 52 -5.35 16.03 5.04
N VAL A 53 -4.50 15.08 4.66
CA VAL A 53 -3.59 14.42 5.60
C VAL A 53 -2.47 15.34 6.05
N SER A 54 -1.96 16.22 5.17
CA SER A 54 -0.98 17.25 5.52
C SER A 54 -1.52 18.26 6.54
N GLN A 55 -2.78 18.70 6.39
CA GLN A 55 -3.46 19.57 7.37
C GLN A 55 -3.56 18.93 8.75
N LEU A 56 -3.74 17.60 8.81
CA LEU A 56 -3.78 16.84 10.05
C LEU A 56 -2.39 16.52 10.61
N ASN A 57 -1.32 16.87 9.89
CA ASN A 57 0.07 16.53 10.21
C ASN A 57 0.28 15.02 10.50
N ALA A 58 -0.56 14.19 9.88
CA ALA A 58 -0.58 12.75 10.07
C ALA A 58 0.18 12.05 8.94
N PRO A 59 0.72 10.85 9.18
CA PRO A 59 1.32 10.06 8.11
C PRO A 59 0.25 9.32 7.27
N LEU A 60 0.52 9.18 5.97
CA LEU A 60 -0.30 8.45 5.01
C LEU A 60 0.47 7.27 4.42
N VAL A 61 -0.14 6.09 4.43
CA VAL A 61 0.33 4.91 3.71
C VAL A 61 -0.59 4.67 2.53
N ILE A 62 -0.04 4.74 1.33
CA ILE A 62 -0.76 4.53 0.08
C ILE A 62 -0.61 3.08 -0.35
N VAL A 63 -1.74 2.40 -0.57
CA VAL A 63 -1.80 1.07 -1.15
C VAL A 63 -2.41 1.18 -2.54
N ALA A 64 -1.64 0.85 -3.56
CA ALA A 64 -2.06 0.95 -4.95
C ALA A 64 -1.60 -0.24 -5.78
N GLU A 65 -2.29 -0.55 -6.88
CA GLU A 65 -1.85 -1.60 -7.81
C GLU A 65 -0.47 -1.30 -8.38
N ASP A 66 -0.27 -0.06 -8.81
CA ASP A 66 1.02 0.45 -9.21
C ASP A 66 1.16 1.92 -8.84
N VAL A 67 2.39 2.35 -8.60
CA VAL A 67 2.74 3.74 -8.29
C VAL A 67 3.88 4.12 -9.21
N LEU A 68 3.55 4.74 -10.35
CA LEU A 68 4.48 4.97 -11.44
C LEU A 68 4.60 6.45 -11.82
N GLY A 69 5.71 6.75 -12.51
CA GLY A 69 5.92 8.00 -13.24
C GLY A 69 5.94 9.24 -12.36
N GLU A 70 5.21 10.27 -12.79
CA GLU A 70 5.19 11.59 -12.17
C GLU A 70 4.65 11.55 -10.73
N ALA A 71 3.62 10.75 -10.47
CA ALA A 71 3.02 10.65 -9.14
C ALA A 71 4.05 10.18 -8.10
N LEU A 72 4.85 9.16 -8.43
CA LEU A 72 5.92 8.67 -7.55
C LEU A 72 6.98 9.75 -7.31
N ALA A 73 7.45 10.41 -8.37
CA ALA A 73 8.47 11.45 -8.27
C ALA A 73 8.01 12.60 -7.36
N THR A 74 6.75 13.03 -7.49
CA THR A 74 6.19 14.08 -6.65
C THR A 74 6.06 13.63 -5.19
N LEU A 75 5.62 12.39 -4.92
CA LEU A 75 5.55 11.86 -3.56
C LEU A 75 6.93 11.81 -2.90
N VAL A 76 7.95 11.35 -3.63
CA VAL A 76 9.33 11.27 -3.12
C VAL A 76 9.88 12.67 -2.80
N VAL A 77 9.72 13.64 -3.72
CA VAL A 77 10.21 15.01 -3.50
C VAL A 77 9.50 15.68 -2.32
N ASN A 78 8.19 15.51 -2.19
CA ASN A 78 7.45 16.09 -1.06
C ASN A 78 7.78 15.42 0.28
N LYS A 79 8.04 14.11 0.28
CA LYS A 79 8.55 13.38 1.46
C LYS A 79 9.92 13.90 1.87
N MET A 80 10.87 14.00 0.93
CA MET A 80 12.23 14.50 1.21
C MET A 80 12.26 15.94 1.72
N ARG A 81 11.30 16.77 1.28
CA ARG A 81 11.14 18.14 1.78
C ARG A 81 10.41 18.23 3.12
N GLY A 82 9.93 17.11 3.67
CA GLY A 82 9.17 17.06 4.91
C GLY A 82 7.77 17.70 4.83
N ILE A 83 7.26 17.93 3.61
CA ILE A 83 5.95 18.57 3.38
C ILE A 83 4.81 17.57 3.68
N VAL A 84 5.02 16.32 3.28
CA VAL A 84 4.06 15.23 3.53
C VAL A 84 4.78 14.03 4.12
N LYS A 85 4.19 13.45 5.17
CA LYS A 85 4.66 12.18 5.73
C LYS A 85 3.96 11.05 4.98
N VAL A 86 4.57 10.56 3.91
CA VAL A 86 3.94 9.55 3.05
C VAL A 86 4.84 8.34 2.82
N ALA A 87 4.22 7.17 2.76
CA ALA A 87 4.78 5.96 2.20
C ALA A 87 3.83 5.39 1.15
N ALA A 88 4.36 4.68 0.17
CA ALA A 88 3.57 4.00 -0.83
C ALA A 88 4.03 2.55 -0.92
N LEU A 89 3.09 1.63 -1.15
CA LEU A 89 3.38 0.22 -1.41
C LEU A 89 2.49 -0.31 -2.53
N LYS A 90 3.03 -1.30 -3.25
CA LYS A 90 2.26 -2.04 -4.23
C LYS A 90 1.36 -3.06 -3.55
N ALA A 91 0.11 -3.11 -3.97
CA ALA A 91 -0.88 -4.04 -3.48
C ALA A 91 -0.40 -5.50 -3.69
N PRO A 92 -0.57 -6.38 -2.68
CA PRO A 92 -0.10 -7.75 -2.77
C PRO A 92 -0.96 -8.58 -3.74
N GLY A 93 -0.33 -9.48 -4.49
CA GLY A 93 -1.00 -10.37 -5.42
C GLY A 93 -1.42 -9.71 -6.74
N PHE A 94 -2.16 -10.47 -7.55
CA PHE A 94 -2.60 -10.08 -8.90
C PHE A 94 -4.06 -10.47 -9.15
N GLY A 95 -4.74 -9.74 -10.03
CA GLY A 95 -6.12 -10.03 -10.45
C GLY A 95 -7.11 -10.12 -9.28
N GLU A 96 -7.99 -11.11 -9.30
CA GLU A 96 -9.00 -11.35 -8.25
C GLU A 96 -8.36 -11.61 -6.87
N ARG A 97 -7.19 -12.26 -6.82
CA ARG A 97 -6.47 -12.47 -5.55
C ARG A 97 -6.03 -11.15 -4.93
N ARG A 98 -5.61 -10.17 -5.74
CA ARG A 98 -5.27 -8.83 -5.25
C ARG A 98 -6.50 -8.14 -4.66
N LYS A 99 -7.63 -8.20 -5.37
CA LYS A 99 -8.90 -7.63 -4.87
C LYS A 99 -9.28 -8.24 -3.52
N ALA A 100 -9.19 -9.56 -3.38
CA ALA A 100 -9.45 -10.25 -2.13
C ALA A 100 -8.52 -9.82 -0.98
N LEU A 101 -7.21 -9.73 -1.24
CA LEU A 101 -6.23 -9.30 -0.25
C LEU A 101 -6.39 -7.83 0.16
N LEU A 102 -6.70 -6.96 -0.79
CA LEU A 102 -6.99 -5.55 -0.51
C LEU A 102 -8.26 -5.37 0.31
N GLN A 103 -9.28 -6.20 0.05
CA GLN A 103 -10.47 -6.26 0.87
C GLN A 103 -10.13 -6.68 2.31
N ASP A 104 -9.24 -7.66 2.48
CA ASP A 104 -8.79 -8.09 3.81
C ASP A 104 -8.03 -6.97 4.54
N ILE A 105 -7.15 -6.25 3.83
CA ILE A 105 -6.45 -5.08 4.39
C ILE A 105 -7.47 -4.04 4.84
N ALA A 106 -8.42 -3.70 3.97
CA ALA A 106 -9.44 -2.70 4.27
C ALA A 106 -10.30 -3.07 5.48
N ILE A 107 -10.71 -4.34 5.61
CA ILE A 107 -11.42 -4.86 6.79
C ILE A 107 -10.56 -4.71 8.05
N VAL A 108 -9.27 -5.06 7.97
CA VAL A 108 -8.35 -4.98 9.11
C VAL A 108 -8.08 -3.54 9.52
N THR A 109 -8.02 -2.61 8.58
CA THR A 109 -7.69 -1.20 8.83
C THR A 109 -8.90 -0.30 9.00
N GLY A 110 -10.11 -0.82 8.78
CA GLY A 110 -11.35 -0.03 8.75
C GLY A 110 -11.43 0.92 7.56
N THR A 111 -10.65 0.69 6.51
CA THR A 111 -10.71 1.48 5.28
C THR A 111 -11.94 1.07 4.48
N GLU A 112 -12.57 1.99 3.75
CA GLU A 112 -13.60 1.60 2.79
C GLU A 112 -12.97 0.84 1.62
N PHE A 113 -13.27 -0.45 1.48
CA PHE A 113 -12.88 -1.23 0.31
C PHE A 113 -13.83 -0.92 -0.84
N ILE A 114 -13.35 -0.16 -1.82
CA ILE A 114 -14.11 0.09 -3.03
C ILE A 114 -13.48 -0.73 -4.15
N ALA A 115 -14.20 -1.75 -4.60
CA ALA A 115 -13.82 -2.50 -5.78
C ALA A 115 -13.66 -1.54 -6.97
N SER A 116 -12.60 -1.72 -7.75
CA SER A 116 -12.21 -0.88 -8.90
C SER A 116 -13.35 -0.62 -9.89
N ASP A 117 -14.35 -1.51 -9.87
CA ASP A 117 -15.49 -1.55 -10.78
C ASP A 117 -16.59 -0.51 -10.42
N LEU A 118 -16.51 0.10 -9.23
CA LEU A 118 -17.51 1.08 -8.72
C LEU A 118 -17.15 2.55 -8.96
N GLY A 119 -16.01 2.86 -9.59
CA GLY A 119 -15.76 4.18 -10.18
C GLY A 119 -15.54 5.35 -9.20
N LEU A 120 -15.17 5.08 -7.94
CA LEU A 120 -14.76 6.17 -7.04
C LEU A 120 -13.46 6.79 -7.52
N LYS A 121 -13.48 8.11 -7.69
CA LYS A 121 -12.30 8.89 -8.02
C LYS A 121 -11.50 9.09 -6.73
N PRO A 122 -10.18 8.86 -6.72
CA PRO A 122 -9.36 9.12 -5.54
C PRO A 122 -9.51 10.57 -5.04
N GLU A 123 -9.87 11.49 -5.94
CA GLU A 123 -10.19 12.89 -5.67
C GLU A 123 -11.33 13.10 -4.64
N SER A 124 -12.33 12.21 -4.63
CA SER A 124 -13.53 12.35 -3.77
C SER A 124 -13.40 11.66 -2.42
N VAL A 125 -12.26 11.04 -2.12
CA VAL A 125 -12.05 10.31 -0.87
C VAL A 125 -12.00 11.28 0.31
N THR A 126 -12.75 10.96 1.35
CA THR A 126 -12.78 11.69 2.62
C THR A 126 -11.87 11.04 3.65
N ILE A 127 -11.52 11.77 4.72
CA ILE A 127 -10.65 11.25 5.79
C ILE A 127 -11.30 10.04 6.48
N GLU A 128 -12.63 10.04 6.60
CA GLU A 128 -13.42 8.97 7.22
C GLU A 128 -13.36 7.65 6.43
N GLN A 129 -13.05 7.75 5.13
CA GLN A 129 -12.88 6.59 4.26
C GLN A 129 -11.45 6.05 4.29
N LEU A 130 -10.50 6.73 4.95
CA LEU A 130 -9.16 6.24 5.15
C LEU A 130 -9.14 5.30 6.37
N GLY A 131 -8.44 4.18 6.26
CA GLY A 131 -8.24 3.30 7.40
C GLY A 131 -7.26 3.86 8.39
N ILE A 132 -7.26 3.31 9.60
CA ILE A 132 -6.39 3.71 10.69
C ILE A 132 -5.50 2.54 11.07
N SER A 133 -4.21 2.83 11.15
CA SER A 133 -3.20 1.89 11.65
C SER A 133 -2.53 2.45 12.89
N ARG A 134 -2.29 1.60 13.87
CA ARG A 134 -1.49 1.93 15.04
C ARG A 134 -0.01 2.01 14.69
N LYS A 135 0.46 1.10 13.85
CA LYS A 135 1.86 1.05 13.41
C LYS A 135 1.97 0.36 12.06
N VAL A 136 2.77 0.92 11.16
CA VAL A 136 3.15 0.29 9.89
C VAL A 136 4.66 0.21 9.81
N THR A 137 5.17 -0.99 9.56
CA THR A 137 6.60 -1.25 9.37
C THR A 137 6.80 -1.74 7.94
N MET A 138 7.69 -1.09 7.19
CA MET A 138 7.99 -1.43 5.81
C MET A 138 9.47 -1.80 5.66
N THR A 139 9.72 -2.92 5.00
CA THR A 139 11.05 -3.38 4.57
C THR A 139 11.05 -3.52 3.05
N ASN A 140 12.21 -3.85 2.47
CA ASN A 140 12.33 -4.06 1.02
C ASN A 140 11.44 -5.20 0.49
N ASN A 141 11.05 -6.16 1.35
CA ASN A 141 10.36 -7.37 0.93
C ASN A 141 9.02 -7.61 1.65
N SER A 142 8.72 -6.86 2.71
CA SER A 142 7.51 -7.07 3.50
C SER A 142 6.98 -5.77 4.09
N THR A 143 5.66 -5.70 4.24
CA THR A 143 4.98 -4.65 4.99
C THR A 143 4.16 -5.31 6.09
N THR A 144 4.29 -4.80 7.31
CA THR A 144 3.51 -5.22 8.47
C THR A 144 2.62 -4.07 8.90
N ILE A 145 1.31 -4.32 8.94
CA ILE A 145 0.30 -3.34 9.37
C ILE A 145 -0.30 -3.82 10.68
N ILE A 146 -0.14 -3.01 11.72
CA ILE A 146 -0.78 -3.18 13.02
C ILE A 146 -1.94 -2.19 13.06
N ALA A 147 -3.16 -2.68 12.92
CA ALA A 147 -4.37 -1.85 12.98
C ALA A 147 -4.78 -1.53 14.43
N ASP A 148 -5.46 -0.39 14.63
CA ASP A 148 -5.84 0.13 15.97
C ASP A 148 -7.15 -0.49 16.52
N ALA A 149 -7.42 -1.75 16.14
CA ALA A 149 -8.65 -2.51 16.31
C ALA A 149 -9.72 -2.25 15.24
N ALA A 150 -9.75 -3.13 14.24
CA ALA A 150 -10.94 -3.34 13.42
C ALA A 150 -12.02 -4.12 14.19
N THR A 151 -13.26 -3.96 13.74
CA THR A 151 -14.44 -4.66 14.18
C THR A 151 -14.17 -6.17 14.17
N LYS A 152 -13.96 -6.77 15.35
CA LYS A 152 -13.71 -8.23 15.47
C LYS A 152 -14.73 -9.04 14.68
N ASP A 153 -15.97 -8.57 14.62
CA ASP A 153 -17.07 -9.21 13.91
C ASP A 153 -16.85 -9.28 12.39
N GLU A 154 -16.33 -8.22 11.76
CA GLU A 154 -16.04 -8.19 10.32
C GLU A 154 -14.86 -9.11 9.97
N ILE A 155 -13.84 -9.15 10.83
CA ILE A 155 -12.71 -10.08 10.68
C ILE A 155 -13.21 -11.52 10.80
N GLN A 156 -14.05 -11.83 11.80
CA GLN A 156 -14.61 -13.18 11.97
C GLN A 156 -15.50 -13.58 10.80
N ALA A 157 -16.35 -12.66 10.31
CA ALA A 157 -17.17 -12.88 9.13
C ALA A 157 -16.31 -13.19 7.90
N ARG A 158 -15.21 -12.46 7.72
CA ARG A 158 -14.27 -12.70 6.61
C ARG A 158 -13.54 -14.03 6.73
N ILE A 159 -13.09 -14.40 7.93
CA ILE A 159 -12.50 -15.72 8.18
C ILE A 159 -13.50 -16.84 7.85
N ALA A 160 -14.77 -16.68 8.22
CA ALA A 160 -15.81 -17.65 7.91
C ALA A 160 -16.09 -17.77 6.40
N GLN A 161 -16.00 -16.67 5.65
CA GLN A 161 -16.11 -16.69 4.18
C GLN A 161 -14.94 -17.44 3.52
N ILE A 162 -13.71 -17.26 4.00
CA ILE A 162 -12.51 -17.89 3.42
C ILE A 162 -12.44 -19.38 3.75
N LYS A 163 -12.96 -19.81 4.91
CA LYS A 163 -12.97 -21.22 5.33
C LYS A 163 -14.00 -22.10 4.62
N LYS A 164 -14.88 -21.52 3.82
CA LYS A 164 -15.99 -22.20 3.15
C LYS A 164 -15.59 -22.65 1.76
#